data_AF-A0A1Y0HNU2-F1
#
_entry.id   AF-A0A1Y0HNU2-F1
#
_cell.length_a   1.000
_cell.length_b   1.000
_cell.length_c   1.000
_cell.angle_alpha   90.00
_cell.angle_beta   90.00
_cell.angle_gamma   90.00
#
_symmetry.space_group_name_H-M   'P 1'
#
loop_
_entity.id
_entity.type
_entity.pdbx_description
1 polymer ?
#
loop_
_entity_poly.entity_id
_entity_poly.type
_entity_poly.pdbx_seq_one_letter_code
_entity_poly.pdbx_strand_id
1 'polypeptide(L)' 'MFVKLNDRVYLNADRITRIKIDEVQDGIRVRFYEGQNQVAKSQKFDSVEKASAWIEKIMNAK' A
#
# COMPACT_ATOMS: atom_id res chain seq x y z
N MET A 1 2.89 -6.66 13.00
CA MET A 1 3.73 -7.25 11.96
C MET A 1 4.24 -6.11 11.08
N PHE A 2 5.55 -6.03 10.86
CA PHE A 2 6.13 -4.99 10.00
C PHE A 2 6.38 -5.53 8.59
N VAL A 3 5.92 -4.81 7.57
CA VAL A 3 6.08 -5.16 6.16
C VAL A 3 6.97 -4.12 5.48
N LYS A 4 7.99 -4.55 4.73
CA LYS A 4 8.86 -3.63 3.99
C LYS A 4 8.10 -3.03 2.80
N LEU A 5 7.86 -1.72 2.86
CA LEU A 5 7.12 -0.97 1.84
C LEU A 5 8.05 -0.51 0.71
N ASN A 6 9.26 -0.07 1.09
CA ASN A 6 10.36 0.30 0.21
C ASN A 6 11.69 0.23 0.99
N ASP A 7 12.80 0.67 0.40
CA ASP A 7 14.14 0.57 1.02
C ASP A 7 14.31 1.33 2.33
N ARG A 8 13.44 2.29 2.63
CA ARG A 8 13.57 3.18 3.79
C ARG A 8 12.39 3.10 4.74
N VAL A 9 11.33 2.36 4.40
CA VAL A 9 10.06 2.39 5.13
C VAL A 9 9.54 0.98 5.37
N TYR A 10 9.30 0.69 6.64
CA TYR A 10 8.51 -0.45 7.09
C TYR A 10 7.14 0.04 7.55
N LEU A 11 6.09 -0.66 7.17
CA LEU A 11 4.71 -0.40 7.56
C LEU A 11 4.30 -1.34 8.68
N ASN A 12 3.72 -0.82 9.76
CA ASN A 12 3.08 -1.69 10.75
C ASN A 12 1.72 -2.14 10.23
N ALA A 13 1.65 -3.34 9.65
CA ALA A 13 0.45 -3.87 9.03
C ALA A 13 -0.71 -4.07 10.03
N ASP A 14 -0.42 -4.35 11.31
CA ASP A 14 -1.45 -4.62 12.34
C ASP A 14 -2.28 -3.38 12.67
N ARG A 15 -1.75 -2.18 12.39
CA ARG A 15 -2.43 -0.91 12.66
C ARG A 15 -3.24 -0.40 11.47
N ILE A 16 -3.05 -1.00 10.29
CA ILE A 16 -3.71 -0.53 9.07
C ILE A 16 -5.18 -0.93 9.10
N THR A 17 -6.05 0.07 9.07
CA THR A 17 -7.50 -0.13 9.07
C THR A 17 -8.08 -0.16 7.66
N ARG A 18 -7.39 0.44 6.69
CA ARG A 18 -7.84 0.47 5.29
C ARG A 18 -6.69 0.64 4.32
N ILE A 19 -6.75 -0.11 3.21
CA ILE A 19 -5.89 0.04 2.04
C ILE A 19 -6.78 0.50 0.89
N LYS A 20 -6.36 1.54 0.16
CA LYS A 20 -7.11 2.09 -0.98
C LYS A 20 -6.21 2.13 -2.21
N ILE A 21 -6.69 1.61 -3.33
CA ILE A 21 -6.09 1.81 -4.65
C ILE A 21 -6.76 3.05 -5.25
N ASP A 22 -5.98 4.10 -5.47
CA ASP A 22 -6.45 5.36 -6.04
C ASP A 22 -5.83 5.55 -7.43
N GLU A 23 -6.67 5.99 -8.37
CA GLU A 23 -6.22 6.57 -9.63
C GLU A 23 -5.85 8.04 -9.38
N VAL A 24 -4.65 8.42 -9.79
CA VAL A 24 -4.14 9.78 -9.80
C VAL A 24 -3.80 10.17 -11.25
N GLN A 25 -3.64 11.46 -11.54
CA GLN A 25 -3.37 11.96 -12.90
C GLN A 25 -2.23 11.24 -13.64
N ASP A 26 -1.24 10.72 -12.90
CA ASP A 26 -0.06 10.05 -13.46
C ASP A 26 -0.06 8.52 -13.26
N GLY A 27 -1.22 7.89 -13.05
CA GLY A 27 -1.34 6.44 -12.87
C GLY A 27 -1.94 6.03 -11.53
N ILE A 28 -1.61 4.84 -11.03
CA ILE A 28 -2.31 4.25 -9.89
C ILE A 28 -1.41 4.20 -8.65
N ARG A 29 -1.98 4.42 -7.47
CA ARG A 29 -1.24 4.42 -6.20
C ARG A 29 -2.03 3.77 -5.08
N VAL A 30 -1.33 3.00 -4.25
CA VAL A 30 -1.89 2.42 -3.03
C VAL A 30 -1.64 3.36 -1.86
N ARG A 31 -2.70 3.66 -1.10
CA ARG A 31 -2.65 4.46 0.14
C ARG A 31 -3.05 3.60 1.33
N PHE A 32 -2.33 3.76 2.43
CA PHE A 32 -2.55 3.03 3.67
C PHE A 32 -3.04 3.99 4.74
N TYR A 33 -4.07 3.58 5.48
CA TYR A 33 -4.73 4.40 6.49
C TYR A 33 -4.73 3.74 7.86
N GLU A 34 -4.50 4.54 8.88
CA GLU A 34 -4.82 4.24 10.28
C GLU A 34 -5.99 5.14 10.70
N GLY A 35 -7.19 4.56 10.75
CA GLY A 35 -8.43 5.32 10.85
C GLY A 35 -8.64 6.21 9.63
N GLN A 36 -8.71 7.53 9.86
CA GLN A 36 -8.86 8.54 8.80
C GLN A 36 -7.51 9.05 8.27
N ASN A 37 -6.41 8.78 8.98
CA ASN A 37 -5.10 9.34 8.66
C ASN A 37 -4.38 8.47 7.64
N GLN A 38 -3.94 9.07 6.54
CA GLN A 38 -3.05 8.39 5.61
C GLN A 38 -1.64 8.34 6.21
N VAL A 39 -1.14 7.13 6.48
CA VAL A 39 0.17 6.93 7.11
C VAL A 39 1.27 6.56 6.12
N ALA A 40 0.90 6.00 4.97
CA ALA A 40 1.86 5.61 3.95
C ALA A 40 1.25 5.61 2.54
N LYS A 41 2.12 5.51 1.54
CA LYS A 41 1.76 5.34 0.14
C LYS A 41 2.82 4.52 -0.59
N SER A 42 2.38 3.74 -1.55
CA SER A 42 3.27 2.94 -2.41
C SER A 42 3.98 3.79 -3.46
N GLN A 43 4.78 3.11 -4.28
CA GLN A 43 5.15 3.54 -5.63
C GLN A 43 3.92 3.67 -6.56
N LYS A 44 4.12 4.26 -7.74
CA LYS A 44 3.10 4.31 -8.78
C LYS A 44 3.01 2.95 -9.50
N PHE A 45 1.83 2.62 -9.98
CA PHE A 45 1.53 1.42 -10.76
C PHE A 45 0.84 1.81 -12.07
N ASP A 46 1.03 0.98 -13.10
CA ASP A 46 0.44 1.22 -14.41
C ASP A 46 -1.03 0.79 -14.48
N SER A 47 -1.46 -0.15 -13.62
CA SER A 47 -2.81 -0.72 -13.64
C SER A 47 -3.27 -1.12 -12.23
N VAL A 48 -4.58 -1.27 -12.04
CA VAL A 48 -5.19 -1.66 -10.75
C VAL A 48 -4.76 -3.08 -10.39
N GLU A 49 -4.66 -3.95 -11.39
CA GLU A 49 -4.26 -5.35 -11.24
C GLU A 49 -2.83 -5.45 -10.72
N LYS A 50 -1.90 -4.65 -11.26
CA LYS A 50 -0.50 -4.58 -10.76
C LYS A 50 -0.45 -4.09 -9.31
N ALA A 51 -1.26 -3.10 -8.96
CA ALA A 51 -1.35 -2.59 -7.60
C ALA A 51 -1.92 -3.64 -6.63
N SER A 52 -2.98 -4.36 -7.03
CA SER A 52 -3.61 -5.41 -6.23
C SER A 52 -2.66 -6.58 -5.97
N ALA A 53 -2.02 -7.10 -7.03
CA ALA A 53 -1.06 -8.20 -6.91
C ALA A 53 0.13 -7.83 -5.99
N TRP A 54 0.58 -6.57 -6.03
CA TRP A 54 1.62 -6.10 -5.14
C TRP A 54 1.16 -6.06 -3.68
N ILE A 55 -0.06 -5.59 -3.38
CA ILE A 55 -0.63 -5.60 -2.02
C ILE A 55 -0.71 -7.03 -1.50
N GLU A 56 -1.25 -7.95 -2.28
CA GLU A 56 -1.38 -9.36 -1.89
C GLU A 56 -0.01 -9.96 -1.58
N LYS A 57 1.01 -9.69 -2.40
CA LYS A 57 2.37 -10.17 -2.16
C LYS A 57 2.95 -9.67 -0.84
N ILE A 58 2.76 -8.40 -0.51
CA ILE A 58 3.37 -7.81 0.69
C ILE A 58 2.58 -8.11 1.97
N MET A 59 1.26 -8.29 1.88
CA MET A 59 0.39 -8.55 3.03
C MET A 59 0.21 -10.05 3.32
N ASN A 60 0.31 -10.93 2.30
CA ASN A 60 0.26 -12.39 2.48
C ASN A 60 1.65 -13.04 2.59
N ALA A 61 2.74 -12.26 2.64
CA ALA A 61 4.06 -12.77 2.99
C ALA A 61 4.04 -13.23 4.45
N LYS A 62 3.60 -14.47 4.68
CA LYS A 62 3.81 -15.22 5.91
C LYS A 62 5.29 -15.51 6.11
#